data_AF-A0A8B7GK08-F1
#
_entry.id   AF-A0A8B7GK08-F1
#
_cell.length_a   1.000
_cell.length_b   1.000
_cell.length_c   1.000
_cell.angle_alpha   90.00
_cell.angle_beta   90.00
_cell.angle_gamma   90.00
#
_symmetry.space_group_name_H-M   'P 1'
#
loop_
_entity.id
_entity.type
_entity.pdbx_description
1 polymer ?
#
loop_
_entity_poly.entity_id
_entity_poly.type
_entity_poly.pdbx_seq_one_letter_code
_entity_poly.pdbx_strand_id
1 'polypeptide(L)'
;MPGISARGLSHEERRQLAVNLTRVLALYRSILDAYIIEFFTDNLWDTLPNSWQEALDGLNPPQLATLLLGKPGEGEVVRYRSVWPLTLLALKSTAYALAFTRTPGFHTPSEFLENPSQSSRLTAPFRKHVRPKKQHEIRRLGELVKKLSNLIGCTQVVDVGSGQGHLSRFMSLGLGLMVKSIEGDQRLVERAKRLDQELLQALKKEERRNPQIRAAGATACGARPPATTESGCSPGPPGPGEPCGGLLQPGPTAGPTGGDIDSIGPAALPSGARLPC
;
A
#
# COMPACT_ATOMS: atom_id res chain seq x y z
N MET A 1 -20.35 4.59 18.38
CA MET A 1 -20.77 4.73 16.97
C MET A 1 -20.03 3.69 16.13
N PRO A 2 -20.71 2.77 15.44
CA PRO A 2 -20.04 1.86 14.51
C PRO A 2 -19.49 2.65 13.32
N GLY A 3 -18.26 2.36 12.89
CA GLY A 3 -17.59 3.03 11.75
C GLY A 3 -18.27 2.72 10.40
N ILE A 4 -17.72 3.28 9.32
CA ILE A 4 -18.28 3.11 7.97
C ILE A 4 -17.96 1.72 7.40
N SER A 5 -18.97 1.01 6.91
CA SER A 5 -18.80 -0.20 6.12
C SER A 5 -18.51 0.14 4.65
N ALA A 6 -17.32 -0.17 4.16
CA ALA A 6 -16.92 0.13 2.79
C ALA A 6 -17.72 -0.64 1.73
N ARG A 7 -18.43 -1.73 2.09
CA ARG A 7 -19.11 -2.61 1.12
C ARG A 7 -20.44 -2.05 0.58
N GLY A 8 -20.96 -0.96 1.16
CA GLY A 8 -22.26 -0.37 0.77
C GLY A 8 -22.18 1.00 0.09
N LEU A 9 -20.98 1.57 -0.07
CA LEU A 9 -20.84 2.95 -0.58
C LEU A 9 -20.85 2.99 -2.11
N SER A 10 -21.62 3.90 -2.66
CA SER A 10 -21.57 4.35 -4.06
C SER A 10 -20.21 4.96 -4.40
N HIS A 11 -19.92 5.12 -5.70
CA HIS A 11 -18.67 5.72 -6.15
C HIS A 11 -18.48 7.16 -5.62
N GLU A 12 -19.57 7.95 -5.59
CA GLU A 12 -19.54 9.32 -5.10
C GLU A 12 -19.29 9.38 -3.58
N GLU A 13 -19.96 8.53 -2.80
CA GLU A 13 -19.74 8.45 -1.36
C GLU A 13 -18.30 8.04 -1.02
N ARG A 14 -17.68 7.14 -1.80
CA ARG A 14 -16.27 6.78 -1.64
C ARG A 14 -15.35 7.95 -1.94
N ARG A 15 -15.63 8.72 -2.99
CA ARG A 15 -14.86 9.92 -3.34
C ARG A 15 -14.96 10.97 -2.23
N GLN A 16 -16.16 11.22 -1.73
CA GLN A 16 -16.39 12.15 -0.63
C GLN A 16 -15.71 11.68 0.67
N LEU A 17 -15.76 10.38 0.98
CA LEU A 17 -15.06 9.81 2.11
C LEU A 17 -13.54 10.01 2.00
N ALA A 18 -12.96 9.77 0.82
CA ALA A 18 -11.54 10.00 0.58
C ALA A 18 -11.16 11.48 0.79
N VAL A 19 -11.96 12.41 0.26
CA VAL A 19 -11.77 13.86 0.47
C VAL A 19 -11.81 14.22 1.95
N ASN A 20 -12.80 13.70 2.68
CA ASN A 20 -12.95 13.96 4.12
C ASN A 20 -11.76 13.41 4.92
N LEU A 21 -11.31 12.18 4.60
CA LEU A 21 -10.12 11.58 5.21
C LEU A 21 -8.88 12.42 4.96
N THR A 22 -8.61 12.79 3.70
CA THR A 22 -7.43 13.62 3.36
C THR A 22 -7.45 14.96 4.08
N ARG A 23 -8.62 15.61 4.21
CA ARG A 23 -8.75 16.87 4.93
C ARG A 23 -8.40 16.74 6.41
N VAL A 24 -8.88 15.68 7.07
CA VAL A 24 -8.60 15.42 8.49
C VAL A 24 -7.13 15.06 8.70
N LEU A 25 -6.56 14.20 7.85
CA LEU A 25 -5.14 13.84 7.90
C LEU A 25 -4.24 15.06 7.72
N ALA A 26 -4.59 15.97 6.80
CA ALA A 26 -3.84 17.21 6.60
C ALA A 26 -3.94 18.15 7.82
N LEU A 27 -5.13 18.26 8.43
CA LEU A 27 -5.35 19.15 9.58
C LEU A 27 -4.59 18.70 10.84
N TYR A 28 -4.49 17.39 11.07
CA TYR A 28 -3.86 16.82 12.26
C TYR A 28 -2.50 16.18 11.96
N ARG A 29 -1.86 16.59 10.87
CA ARG A 29 -0.60 16.02 10.37
C ARG A 29 0.50 16.01 11.42
N SER A 30 0.65 17.08 12.20
CA SER A 30 1.66 17.18 13.26
C SER A 30 1.54 16.07 14.32
N ILE A 31 0.32 15.63 14.62
CA ILE A 31 0.04 14.57 15.59
C ILE A 31 0.19 13.18 14.94
N LEU A 32 -0.12 13.07 13.65
CA LEU A 32 -0.15 11.80 12.92
C LEU A 32 1.23 11.36 12.41
N ASP A 33 2.06 12.32 12.00
CA ASP A 33 3.40 12.08 11.49
C ASP A 33 4.44 11.99 12.63
N ALA A 34 4.03 12.26 13.87
CA ALA A 34 4.84 12.13 15.07
C ALA A 34 5.27 10.68 15.32
N TYR A 35 6.58 10.42 15.30
CA TYR A 35 7.12 9.13 15.69
C TYR A 35 7.23 9.02 17.21
N ILE A 36 7.07 7.81 17.74
CA ILE A 36 7.14 7.57 19.19
C ILE A 36 8.49 7.97 19.79
N ILE A 37 9.57 7.95 19.00
CA ILE A 37 10.90 8.40 19.44
C ILE A 37 10.95 9.92 19.60
N GLU A 38 10.31 10.65 18.69
CA GLU A 38 10.22 12.12 18.69
C GLU A 38 9.43 12.62 19.91
N PHE A 39 8.51 11.81 20.44
CA PHE A 39 7.83 12.13 21.69
C PHE A 39 8.81 12.42 22.84
N PHE A 40 9.92 11.66 22.92
CA PHE A 40 10.92 11.81 23.98
C PHE A 40 12.03 12.80 23.62
N THR A 41 12.28 13.06 22.33
CA THR A 41 13.36 13.97 21.90
C THR A 41 12.86 15.39 21.65
N ASP A 42 11.64 15.53 21.14
CA ASP A 42 11.12 16.78 20.57
C ASP A 42 9.95 17.34 21.39
N ASN A 43 9.72 16.77 22.59
CA ASN A 43 8.71 17.20 23.55
C ASN A 43 7.33 17.41 22.92
N LEU A 44 6.88 16.41 22.15
CA LEU A 44 5.65 16.50 21.34
C LEU A 44 4.39 16.81 22.17
N TRP A 45 4.40 16.52 23.46
CA TRP A 45 3.31 16.89 24.37
C TRP A 45 3.01 18.39 24.34
N ASP A 46 4.05 19.23 24.36
CA ASP A 46 3.92 20.69 24.39
C ASP A 46 3.46 21.28 23.04
N THR A 47 3.48 20.47 21.97
CA THR A 47 2.96 20.87 20.66
C THR A 47 1.44 20.78 20.55
N LEU A 48 0.79 20.08 21.48
CA LEU A 48 -0.68 20.00 21.53
C LEU A 48 -1.29 21.31 22.02
N PRO A 49 -2.53 21.66 21.62
CA PRO A 49 -3.22 22.81 22.20
C PRO A 49 -3.30 22.70 23.73
N ASN A 50 -3.04 23.79 24.46
CA ASN A 50 -3.05 23.80 25.94
C ASN A 50 -4.33 23.19 26.52
N SER A 51 -5.49 23.53 25.95
CA SER A 51 -6.78 22.96 26.36
C SER A 51 -6.87 21.43 26.22
N TRP A 52 -6.15 20.84 25.26
CA TRP A 52 -6.05 19.39 25.10
C TRP A 52 -5.14 18.80 26.16
N GLN A 53 -4.00 19.43 26.42
CA GLN A 53 -3.09 19.02 27.48
C GLN A 53 -3.84 18.98 28.82
N GLU A 54 -4.53 20.05 29.20
CA GLU A 54 -5.33 20.13 30.44
C GLU A 54 -6.42 19.04 30.53
N ALA A 55 -7.03 18.69 29.40
CA ALA A 55 -8.10 17.68 29.36
C ALA A 55 -7.57 16.24 29.43
N LEU A 56 -6.33 16.02 28.97
CA LEU A 56 -5.69 14.72 28.85
C LEU A 56 -4.70 14.44 29.99
N ASP A 57 -4.19 15.47 30.66
CA ASP A 57 -3.21 15.36 31.73
C ASP A 57 -3.76 14.58 32.93
N GLY A 58 -2.87 13.80 33.56
CA GLY A 58 -3.21 12.96 34.71
C GLY A 58 -4.17 11.79 34.42
N LEU A 59 -4.52 11.52 33.16
CA LEU A 59 -5.24 10.30 32.75
C LEU A 59 -4.28 9.12 32.65
N ASN A 60 -4.62 8.00 33.29
CA ASN A 60 -3.86 6.75 33.09
C ASN A 60 -4.24 6.09 31.75
N PRO A 61 -3.40 5.21 31.18
CA PRO A 61 -3.65 4.63 29.86
C PRO A 61 -5.01 3.91 29.73
N PRO A 62 -5.50 3.13 30.72
CA PRO A 62 -6.85 2.57 30.67
C PRO A 62 -7.96 3.63 30.60
N GLN A 63 -7.90 4.67 31.44
CA GLN A 63 -8.87 5.77 31.42
C GLN A 63 -8.87 6.50 30.08
N LEU A 64 -7.68 6.80 29.56
CA LEU A 64 -7.51 7.45 28.26
C LEU A 64 -8.09 6.59 27.13
N ALA A 65 -7.81 5.29 27.14
CA ALA A 65 -8.38 4.35 26.19
C ALA A 65 -9.91 4.29 26.30
N THR A 66 -10.49 4.21 27.50
CA THR A 66 -11.95 4.22 27.67
C THR A 66 -12.57 5.51 27.13
N LEU A 67 -11.98 6.67 27.45
CA LEU A 67 -12.47 7.98 27.03
C LEU A 67 -12.33 8.19 25.51
N LEU A 68 -11.22 7.80 24.89
CA LEU A 68 -11.01 7.94 23.44
C LEU A 68 -11.73 6.85 22.66
N LEU A 69 -11.61 5.58 23.08
CA LEU A 69 -12.13 4.39 22.39
C LEU A 69 -13.64 4.16 22.61
N GLY A 70 -14.24 4.83 23.61
CA GLY A 70 -15.66 4.68 23.93
C GLY A 70 -16.05 3.25 24.30
N LYS A 71 -15.11 2.48 24.84
CA LYS A 71 -15.28 1.09 25.26
C LYS A 71 -15.06 0.99 26.77
N PRO A 72 -16.06 1.31 27.60
CA PRO A 72 -15.97 1.05 29.03
C PRO A 72 -15.91 -0.47 29.30
N GLY A 73 -15.30 -0.87 30.41
CA GLY A 73 -15.47 -2.23 30.93
C GLY A 73 -16.93 -2.53 31.26
N GLU A 74 -17.30 -3.80 31.38
CA GLU A 74 -18.65 -4.18 31.81
C GLU A 74 -19.00 -3.51 33.15
N GLY A 75 -20.08 -2.71 33.15
CA GLY A 75 -20.53 -1.96 34.33
C GLY A 75 -19.81 -0.62 34.58
N GLU A 76 -18.83 -0.24 33.77
CA GLU A 76 -18.16 1.05 33.91
C GLU A 76 -18.92 2.18 33.19
N VAL A 77 -19.10 3.30 33.88
CA VAL A 77 -19.64 4.54 33.29
C VAL A 77 -18.49 5.43 32.85
N VAL A 78 -18.52 5.88 31.61
CA VAL A 78 -17.55 6.85 31.07
C VAL A 78 -17.71 8.17 31.83
N ARG A 79 -16.77 8.50 32.72
CA ARG A 79 -16.74 9.76 33.47
C ARG A 79 -15.59 10.63 33.01
N TYR A 80 -15.93 11.83 32.57
CA TYR A 80 -14.96 12.87 32.26
C TYR A 80 -14.63 13.63 33.55
N ARG A 81 -13.34 13.88 33.81
CA ARG A 81 -12.91 14.72 34.95
C ARG A 81 -13.25 16.18 34.75
N SER A 82 -13.23 16.64 33.50
CA SER A 82 -13.54 17.99 33.06
C SER A 82 -14.21 17.96 31.68
N VAL A 83 -14.84 19.07 31.29
CA VAL A 83 -15.40 19.20 29.94
C VAL A 83 -14.24 19.24 28.95
N TRP A 84 -14.18 18.25 28.06
CA TRP A 84 -13.16 18.22 27.02
C TRP A 84 -13.36 19.33 25.99
N PRO A 85 -12.28 19.91 25.44
CA PRO A 85 -12.36 20.92 24.40
C PRO A 85 -13.16 20.44 23.19
N LEU A 86 -13.95 21.32 22.61
CA LEU A 86 -14.77 21.01 21.43
C LEU A 86 -13.92 20.46 20.27
N THR A 87 -12.71 20.99 20.08
CA THR A 87 -11.79 20.53 19.04
C THR A 87 -11.33 19.10 19.24
N LEU A 88 -11.08 18.67 20.49
CA LEU A 88 -10.72 17.29 20.82
C LEU A 88 -11.92 16.34 20.63
N LEU A 89 -13.11 16.76 21.08
CA LEU A 89 -14.35 16.00 20.88
C LEU A 89 -14.73 15.88 19.40
N ALA A 90 -14.51 16.94 18.63
CA ALA A 90 -14.70 16.95 17.18
C ALA A 90 -13.73 15.97 16.51
N LEU A 91 -12.42 16.04 16.81
CA LEU A 91 -11.45 15.06 16.29
C LEU A 91 -11.87 13.63 16.62
N LYS A 92 -12.20 13.35 17.88
CA LYS A 92 -12.68 12.03 18.30
C LYS A 92 -13.87 11.58 17.46
N SER A 93 -14.91 12.42 17.37
CA SER A 93 -16.14 12.10 16.64
C SER A 93 -15.89 11.91 15.14
N THR A 94 -15.06 12.76 14.55
CA THR A 94 -14.66 12.67 13.14
C THR A 94 -13.83 11.41 12.87
N ALA A 95 -12.89 11.06 13.75
CA ALA A 95 -12.11 9.84 13.63
C ALA A 95 -13.00 8.59 13.67
N TYR A 96 -14.03 8.57 14.52
CA TYR A 96 -15.03 7.48 14.50
C TYR A 96 -15.86 7.45 13.24
N ALA A 97 -16.38 8.62 12.83
CA ALA A 97 -17.26 8.72 11.69
C ALA A 97 -16.55 8.33 10.39
N LEU A 98 -15.25 8.62 10.27
CA LEU A 98 -14.48 8.30 9.06
C LEU A 98 -13.75 6.95 9.15
N ALA A 99 -13.67 6.33 10.32
CA ALA A 99 -13.01 5.04 10.49
C ALA A 99 -13.78 3.94 9.74
N PHE A 100 -13.04 3.14 8.98
CA PHE A 100 -13.58 1.89 8.45
C PHE A 100 -13.89 0.91 9.59
N THR A 101 -14.98 0.16 9.44
CA THR A 101 -15.31 -0.93 10.38
C THR A 101 -14.13 -1.89 10.50
N ARG A 102 -13.48 -1.92 11.67
CA ARG A 102 -12.39 -2.86 11.98
C ARG A 102 -12.88 -4.25 12.34
N THR A 103 -14.18 -4.44 12.53
CA THR A 103 -14.80 -5.75 12.62
C THR A 103 -14.97 -6.30 11.20
N PRO A 104 -14.14 -7.27 10.76
CA PRO A 104 -14.58 -8.08 9.63
C PRO A 104 -15.93 -8.66 10.04
N GLY A 105 -16.97 -8.48 9.23
CA GLY A 105 -18.19 -9.27 9.42
C GLY A 105 -17.74 -10.72 9.55
N PHE A 106 -18.15 -11.39 10.64
CA PHE A 106 -17.70 -12.72 11.07
C PHE A 106 -18.10 -13.82 10.08
N HIS A 107 -17.61 -13.71 8.86
CA HIS A 107 -17.33 -14.84 8.03
C HIS A 107 -15.81 -14.86 8.02
N THR A 108 -15.20 -15.82 8.73
CA THR A 108 -13.92 -16.35 8.26
C THR A 108 -14.13 -16.57 6.77
N PRO A 109 -13.50 -15.77 5.88
CA PRO A 109 -13.73 -15.97 4.47
C PRO A 109 -13.38 -17.43 4.20
N SER A 110 -14.17 -18.13 3.36
CA SER A 110 -14.07 -19.60 3.19
C SER A 110 -12.62 -20.08 2.98
N GLU A 111 -11.77 -19.21 2.44
CA GLU A 111 -10.32 -19.36 2.36
C GLU A 111 -9.61 -19.70 3.68
N PHE A 112 -10.09 -19.36 4.87
CA PHE A 112 -9.44 -19.67 6.15
C PHE A 112 -9.99 -20.94 6.84
N LEU A 113 -11.03 -21.56 6.29
CA LEU A 113 -11.58 -22.83 6.80
C LEU A 113 -10.73 -24.04 6.37
N GLU A 114 -10.10 -23.96 5.20
CA GLU A 114 -9.05 -24.87 4.74
C GLU A 114 -7.73 -24.14 4.81
N ASN A 115 -6.67 -24.74 5.37
CA ASN A 115 -5.36 -24.10 5.57
C ASN A 115 -4.80 -23.45 4.27
N PRO A 116 -5.05 -22.15 4.02
CA PRO A 116 -4.82 -21.53 2.71
C PRO A 116 -3.38 -21.07 2.54
N SER A 117 -2.58 -21.18 3.59
CA SER A 117 -1.15 -20.96 3.49
C SER A 117 -0.54 -21.84 2.39
N GLN A 118 -1.19 -22.97 2.09
CA GLN A 118 -0.91 -23.81 0.94
C GLN A 118 -1.97 -23.62 -0.15
N SER A 119 -1.94 -22.54 -0.96
CA SER A 119 -2.79 -22.57 -2.16
C SER A 119 -2.29 -23.64 -3.12
N SER A 120 -3.23 -24.36 -3.71
CA SER A 120 -3.04 -25.11 -4.95
C SER A 120 -2.47 -24.26 -6.10
N ARG A 121 -2.75 -22.95 -6.13
CA ARG A 121 -2.37 -22.01 -7.21
C ARG A 121 -0.91 -21.55 -7.21
N LEU A 122 -0.28 -21.42 -6.04
CA LEU A 122 1.17 -21.29 -5.95
C LEU A 122 1.75 -22.70 -6.08
N THR A 123 2.23 -23.06 -7.27
CA THR A 123 2.88 -24.36 -7.47
C THR A 123 3.99 -24.54 -6.43
N ALA A 124 4.26 -25.77 -6.01
CA ALA A 124 5.28 -26.09 -4.99
C ALA A 124 6.63 -25.35 -5.18
N PRO A 125 7.10 -25.11 -6.43
CA PRO A 125 8.28 -24.29 -6.68
C PRO A 125 8.25 -22.86 -6.13
N PHE A 126 7.09 -22.18 -6.09
CA PHE A 126 6.95 -20.81 -5.55
C PHE A 126 6.92 -20.74 -4.01
N ARG A 127 6.74 -21.88 -3.32
CA ARG A 127 6.61 -21.91 -1.85
C ARG A 127 7.94 -22.10 -1.14
N LYS A 128 9.00 -22.51 -1.85
CA LYS A 128 10.31 -22.79 -1.27
C LYS A 128 10.81 -21.56 -0.51
N HIS A 129 11.23 -21.77 0.75
CA HIS A 129 11.81 -20.75 1.62
C HIS A 129 10.88 -19.56 1.98
N VAL A 130 9.55 -19.72 1.89
CA VAL A 130 8.59 -18.68 2.29
C VAL A 130 7.69 -19.19 3.43
N ARG A 131 7.61 -18.44 4.53
CA ARG A 131 6.72 -18.79 5.66
C ARG A 131 5.24 -18.66 5.27
N PRO A 132 4.32 -19.46 5.86
CA PRO A 132 2.87 -19.41 5.62
C PRO A 132 2.25 -18.01 5.55
N LYS A 133 2.56 -17.14 6.52
CA LYS A 133 2.06 -15.75 6.56
C LYS A 133 2.49 -14.95 5.32
N LYS A 134 3.78 -15.03 4.98
CA LYS A 134 4.34 -14.33 3.81
C LYS A 134 3.78 -14.87 2.49
N GLN A 135 3.48 -16.17 2.40
CA GLN A 135 2.80 -16.75 1.23
C GLN A 135 1.39 -16.18 1.05
N HIS A 136 0.64 -16.01 2.14
CA HIS A 136 -0.69 -15.39 2.11
C HIS A 136 -0.62 -13.93 1.64
N GLU A 137 0.30 -13.14 2.20
CA GLU A 137 0.53 -11.74 1.82
C GLU A 137 0.87 -11.60 0.34
N ILE A 138 1.84 -12.40 -0.16
CA ILE A 138 2.24 -12.42 -1.57
C ILE A 138 1.05 -12.70 -2.49
N ARG A 139 0.24 -13.70 -2.13
CA ARG A 139 -0.92 -14.07 -2.95
C ARG A 139 -1.95 -12.96 -3.02
N ARG A 140 -2.35 -12.41 -1.86
CA ARG A 140 -3.37 -11.36 -1.79
C ARG A 140 -2.96 -10.13 -2.57
N LEU A 141 -1.71 -9.70 -2.39
CA LEU A 141 -1.19 -8.53 -3.08
C LEU A 141 -1.07 -8.79 -4.59
N GLY A 142 -0.51 -9.93 -5.00
CA GLY A 142 -0.40 -10.28 -6.41
C GLY A 142 -1.74 -10.37 -7.13
N GLU A 143 -2.74 -11.03 -6.53
CA GLU A 143 -4.10 -11.12 -7.10
C GLU A 143 -4.77 -9.73 -7.21
N LEU A 144 -4.56 -8.85 -6.23
CA LEU A 144 -5.05 -7.48 -6.28
C LEU A 144 -4.39 -6.72 -7.45
N VAL A 145 -3.06 -6.79 -7.57
CA VAL A 145 -2.32 -6.17 -8.67
C VAL A 145 -2.81 -6.68 -10.02
N LYS A 146 -3.07 -7.99 -10.17
CA LYS A 146 -3.61 -8.56 -11.41
C LYS A 146 -5.02 -8.05 -11.73
N LYS A 147 -5.89 -7.92 -10.74
CA LYS A 147 -7.24 -7.35 -10.93
C LYS A 147 -7.16 -5.90 -11.40
N LEU A 148 -6.31 -5.09 -10.78
CA LEU A 148 -6.10 -3.69 -11.16
C LEU A 148 -5.49 -3.58 -12.57
N SER A 149 -4.49 -4.43 -12.87
CA SER A 149 -3.86 -4.54 -14.18
C SER A 149 -4.89 -4.82 -15.28
N ASN A 150 -5.78 -5.79 -15.07
CA ASN A 150 -6.84 -6.13 -16.03
C ASN A 150 -7.85 -4.98 -16.21
N LEU A 151 -8.15 -4.25 -15.14
CA LEU A 151 -9.13 -3.15 -15.17
C LEU A 151 -8.58 -1.92 -15.89
N ILE A 152 -7.29 -1.62 -15.71
CA ILE A 152 -6.61 -0.44 -16.29
C ILE A 152 -6.02 -0.75 -17.67
N GLY A 153 -5.83 -2.03 -18.01
CA GLY A 153 -5.15 -2.46 -19.25
C GLY A 153 -3.62 -2.32 -19.19
N CYS A 154 -3.04 -2.16 -18.01
CA CYS A 154 -1.59 -2.03 -17.82
C CYS A 154 -0.98 -3.34 -17.33
N THR A 155 -0.10 -3.96 -18.11
CA THR A 155 0.54 -5.25 -17.78
C THR A 155 1.96 -5.13 -17.23
N GLN A 156 2.52 -3.91 -17.21
CA GLN A 156 3.86 -3.64 -16.68
C GLN A 156 3.79 -3.24 -15.21
N VAL A 157 4.61 -3.88 -14.38
CA VAL A 157 4.67 -3.65 -12.94
C VAL A 157 6.12 -3.42 -12.52
N VAL A 158 6.37 -2.40 -11.71
CA VAL A 158 7.67 -2.15 -11.07
C VAL A 158 7.54 -2.44 -9.58
N ASP A 159 8.37 -3.37 -9.08
CA ASP A 159 8.39 -3.81 -7.68
C ASP A 159 9.63 -3.24 -6.98
N VAL A 160 9.43 -2.20 -6.16
CA VAL A 160 10.50 -1.47 -5.45
C VAL A 160 10.68 -2.03 -4.05
N GLY A 161 11.92 -2.37 -3.68
CA GLY A 161 12.20 -3.07 -2.42
C GLY A 161 11.79 -4.55 -2.49
N SER A 162 12.02 -5.17 -3.64
CA SER A 162 11.57 -6.53 -3.95
C SER A 162 12.20 -7.63 -3.06
N GLY A 163 13.27 -7.31 -2.33
CA GLY A 163 14.01 -8.23 -1.48
C GLY A 163 14.49 -9.46 -2.26
N GLN A 164 14.00 -10.64 -1.88
CA GLN A 164 14.35 -11.91 -2.54
C GLN A 164 13.44 -12.22 -3.76
N GLY A 165 12.63 -11.26 -4.21
CA GLY A 165 11.83 -11.39 -5.44
C GLY A 165 10.66 -12.37 -5.37
N HIS A 166 10.16 -12.73 -4.17
CA HIS A 166 9.07 -13.72 -4.05
C HIS A 166 7.74 -13.20 -4.63
N LEU A 167 7.38 -11.94 -4.35
CA LEU A 167 6.20 -11.31 -4.94
C LEU A 167 6.39 -11.10 -6.44
N SER A 168 7.55 -10.60 -6.85
CA SER A 168 7.86 -10.36 -8.26
C SER A 168 7.79 -11.64 -9.10
N ARG A 169 8.37 -12.75 -8.61
CA ARG A 169 8.25 -14.07 -9.26
C ARG A 169 6.80 -14.53 -9.36
N PHE A 170 6.02 -14.39 -8.30
CA PHE A 170 4.62 -14.77 -8.32
C PHE A 170 3.81 -13.97 -9.34
N MET A 171 3.99 -12.64 -9.39
CA MET A 171 3.32 -11.78 -10.35
C MET A 171 3.76 -12.09 -11.79
N SER A 172 5.05 -12.32 -12.02
CA SER A 172 5.58 -12.61 -13.35
C SER A 172 5.17 -13.98 -13.87
N LEU A 173 5.59 -15.04 -13.18
CA LEU A 173 5.41 -16.41 -13.65
C LEU A 173 4.05 -17.00 -13.27
N GLY A 174 3.46 -16.57 -12.15
CA GLY A 174 2.17 -17.06 -11.67
C GLY A 174 0.97 -16.33 -12.25
N LEU A 175 1.10 -15.03 -12.55
CA LEU A 175 -0.01 -14.18 -13.02
C LEU A 175 0.19 -13.59 -14.43
N GLY A 176 1.35 -13.86 -15.05
CA GLY A 176 1.67 -13.45 -16.41
C GLY A 176 1.82 -11.93 -16.56
N LEU A 177 2.31 -11.23 -15.53
CA LEU A 177 2.60 -9.79 -15.59
C LEU A 177 4.05 -9.54 -16.00
N MET A 178 4.32 -8.42 -16.67
CA MET A 178 5.69 -8.01 -16.96
C MET A 178 6.26 -7.25 -15.77
N VAL A 179 7.07 -7.91 -14.95
CA VAL A 179 7.58 -7.34 -13.70
C VAL A 179 9.05 -6.95 -13.82
N LYS A 180 9.38 -5.72 -13.40
CA LYS A 180 10.76 -5.26 -13.14
C LYS A 180 10.95 -5.04 -11.65
N SER A 181 11.98 -5.64 -11.07
CA SER A 181 12.25 -5.57 -9.64
C SER A 181 13.46 -4.68 -9.34
N ILE A 182 13.37 -3.85 -8.30
CA ILE A 182 14.43 -2.98 -7.81
C ILE A 182 14.72 -3.34 -6.35
N GLU A 183 15.98 -3.52 -6.00
CA GLU A 183 16.45 -3.82 -4.65
C GLU A 183 17.81 -3.17 -4.42
N GLY A 184 18.00 -2.58 -3.24
CA GLY A 184 19.23 -1.86 -2.86
C GLY A 184 20.29 -2.77 -2.25
N ASP A 185 19.91 -3.88 -1.62
CA ASP A 185 20.86 -4.85 -1.08
C ASP A 185 21.27 -5.88 -2.16
N GLN A 186 22.53 -5.78 -2.60
CA GLN A 186 23.15 -6.68 -3.57
C GLN A 186 23.04 -8.16 -3.17
N ARG A 187 23.10 -8.50 -1.88
CA ARG A 187 22.98 -9.89 -1.40
C ARG A 187 21.58 -10.44 -1.64
N LEU A 188 20.56 -9.61 -1.48
CA LEU A 188 19.17 -9.98 -1.76
C LEU A 188 18.94 -10.13 -3.27
N VAL A 189 19.54 -9.25 -4.08
CA VAL A 189 19.51 -9.35 -5.55
C VAL A 189 20.11 -10.67 -6.04
N GLU A 190 21.29 -11.04 -5.55
CA GLU A 190 21.95 -12.30 -5.91
C GLU A 190 21.14 -13.52 -5.48
N ARG A 191 20.51 -13.45 -4.30
CA ARG A 191 19.62 -14.51 -3.82
C ARG A 191 18.35 -14.60 -4.68
N ALA A 192 17.76 -13.48 -5.08
CA ALA A 192 16.61 -13.44 -5.98
C ALA A 192 16.97 -14.10 -7.31
N LYS A 193 18.07 -13.69 -7.94
CA LYS A 193 18.56 -14.27 -9.21
C LYS A 193 18.76 -15.79 -9.14
N ARG A 194 19.33 -16.30 -8.04
CA ARG A 194 19.49 -17.76 -7.83
C ARG A 194 18.14 -18.47 -7.75
N LEU A 195 17.20 -17.94 -6.96
CA LEU A 195 15.86 -18.51 -6.84
C LEU A 195 15.11 -18.49 -8.17
N ASP A 196 15.27 -17.42 -8.98
CA ASP A 196 14.68 -17.32 -10.32
C ASP A 196 15.24 -18.41 -11.24
N GLN A 197 16.56 -18.63 -11.23
CA GLN A 197 17.21 -19.68 -12.03
C GLN A 197 16.73 -21.08 -11.61
N GLU A 198 16.71 -21.39 -10.32
CA GLU A 198 16.21 -22.67 -9.80
C GLU A 198 14.77 -22.94 -10.24
N LEU A 199 13.93 -21.92 -10.18
CA LEU A 199 12.53 -22.01 -10.56
C LEU A 199 12.36 -22.23 -12.06
N LEU A 200 13.07 -21.47 -12.90
CA LEU A 200 13.05 -21.64 -14.35
C LEU A 200 13.56 -23.02 -14.78
N GLN A 201 14.57 -23.56 -14.10
CA GLN A 201 15.04 -24.93 -14.33
C GLN A 201 13.98 -25.98 -13.96
N ALA A 202 13.30 -25.80 -12.83
CA ALA A 202 12.21 -26.69 -12.41
C ALA A 202 11.06 -26.68 -13.43
N LEU A 203 10.64 -25.50 -13.90
CA LEU A 203 9.60 -25.36 -14.92
C LEU A 203 9.99 -26.03 -16.24
N LYS A 204 11.22 -25.80 -16.73
CA LYS A 204 11.74 -26.49 -17.93
C LYS A 204 11.74 -28.02 -17.79
N LYS A 205 12.02 -28.53 -16.59
CA LYS A 205 12.00 -29.98 -16.31
C LYS A 205 10.57 -30.53 -16.31
N GLU A 206 9.60 -29.78 -15.77
CA GLU A 206 8.19 -30.15 -15.82
C GLU A 206 7.65 -30.15 -17.25
N GLU A 207 7.98 -29.12 -18.05
CA GLU A 207 7.62 -29.05 -19.48
C GLU A 207 8.13 -30.25 -20.27
N ARG A 208 9.37 -30.69 -20.01
CA ARG A 208 9.96 -31.89 -20.65
C ARG A 208 9.29 -33.19 -20.20
N ARG A 209 8.75 -33.26 -18.97
CA ARG A 209 8.05 -34.44 -18.46
C ARG A 209 6.60 -34.51 -18.95
N ASN A 210 5.99 -33.40 -19.35
CA ASN A 210 4.61 -33.38 -19.81
C ASN A 210 4.43 -32.60 -21.14
N PRO A 211 4.88 -33.16 -22.28
CA PRO A 211 4.81 -32.49 -23.58
C PRO A 211 3.39 -32.29 -24.13
N GLN A 212 2.35 -32.86 -23.50
CA GLN A 212 0.95 -32.82 -23.99
C GLN A 212 0.14 -31.56 -23.59
N ILE A 213 0.66 -30.66 -22.75
CA ILE A 213 -0.06 -29.42 -22.36
C ILE A 213 -0.09 -28.37 -23.49
N ARG A 214 0.74 -28.51 -24.54
CA ARG A 214 0.80 -27.56 -25.67
C ARG A 214 -0.42 -27.56 -26.61
N ALA A 215 -1.24 -28.61 -26.64
CA ALA A 215 -2.33 -28.71 -27.62
C ALA A 215 -3.55 -27.82 -27.29
N ALA A 216 -3.71 -27.37 -26.05
CA ALA A 216 -4.85 -26.53 -25.65
C ALA A 216 -4.54 -25.01 -25.62
N GLY A 217 -3.26 -24.62 -25.57
CA GLY A 217 -2.86 -23.21 -25.47
C GLY A 217 -2.52 -22.52 -26.80
N ALA A 218 -2.24 -23.29 -27.86
CA ALA A 218 -1.85 -22.74 -29.17
C ALA A 218 -3.04 -22.33 -30.05
N THR A 219 -4.23 -22.89 -29.83
CA THR A 219 -5.42 -22.63 -30.66
C THR A 219 -6.09 -21.29 -30.35
N ALA A 220 -5.69 -20.58 -29.28
CA ALA A 220 -6.27 -19.29 -28.89
C ALA A 220 -5.51 -18.06 -29.42
N CYS A 221 -4.37 -18.23 -30.10
CA CYS A 221 -3.54 -17.11 -30.59
C CYS A 221 -3.34 -17.09 -32.12
N GLY A 222 -4.16 -17.82 -32.88
CA GLY A 222 -4.00 -17.96 -34.32
C GLY A 222 -5.30 -17.99 -35.11
N ALA A 223 -6.31 -17.19 -34.74
CA ALA A 223 -7.47 -16.96 -35.60
C ALA A 223 -7.41 -15.53 -36.15
N ARG A 224 -6.92 -15.41 -37.38
CA ARG A 224 -7.12 -14.25 -38.25
C ARG A 224 -8.64 -14.14 -38.52
N PRO A 225 -9.27 -12.96 -38.39
CA PRO A 225 -10.71 -12.86 -38.66
C PRO A 225 -10.98 -13.18 -40.14
N PRO A 226 -12.01 -13.99 -40.45
CA PRO A 226 -12.38 -14.24 -41.83
C PRO A 226 -12.96 -12.97 -42.46
N ALA A 227 -12.59 -12.72 -43.71
CA ALA A 227 -13.20 -11.70 -44.54
C ALA A 227 -14.69 -12.02 -44.73
N THR A 228 -15.56 -11.10 -44.33
CA THR A 228 -16.96 -11.11 -44.73
C THR A 228 -17.16 -10.07 -45.82
N THR A 229 -17.52 -10.59 -46.99
CA THR A 229 -18.08 -9.92 -48.16
C THR A 229 -19.23 -8.97 -47.80
N GLU A 230 -19.27 -7.88 -48.55
CA GLU A 230 -20.21 -6.77 -48.48
C GLU A 230 -21.69 -7.18 -48.66
N SER A 231 -22.57 -6.47 -47.96
CA SER A 231 -23.94 -6.19 -48.40
C SER A 231 -24.32 -4.81 -47.88
N GLY A 232 -24.64 -3.90 -48.79
CA GLY A 232 -24.68 -2.46 -48.56
C GLY A 232 -25.98 -1.91 -47.96
N CYS A 233 -25.85 -0.74 -47.32
CA CYS A 233 -26.78 0.39 -47.42
C CYS A 233 -26.07 1.69 -46.96
N SER A 234 -26.48 2.80 -47.58
CA SER A 234 -25.72 4.02 -47.91
C SER A 234 -25.31 4.98 -46.77
N PRO A 235 -24.33 5.89 -46.98
CA PRO A 235 -23.82 6.83 -45.99
C PRO A 235 -24.47 8.23 -46.04
N GLY A 236 -24.59 8.88 -44.88
CA GLY A 236 -24.88 10.30 -44.69
C GLY A 236 -23.72 11.02 -43.98
N PRO A 237 -23.62 12.36 -44.05
CA PRO A 237 -22.40 13.08 -44.43
C PRO A 237 -21.46 13.48 -43.26
N PRO A 238 -20.18 13.82 -43.57
CA PRO A 238 -19.16 14.18 -42.59
C PRO A 238 -19.13 15.69 -42.29
N GLY A 239 -18.75 16.03 -41.06
CA GLY A 239 -18.39 17.38 -40.62
C GLY A 239 -17.03 17.40 -39.92
N PRO A 240 -16.33 18.55 -39.92
CA PRO A 240 -14.88 18.71 -40.10
C PRO A 240 -14.10 18.49 -38.80
N GLY A 241 -12.82 18.12 -38.77
CA GLY A 241 -11.72 18.50 -39.64
C GLY A 241 -10.77 19.44 -38.86
N GLU A 242 -9.64 18.86 -38.41
CA GLU A 242 -8.34 19.49 -38.08
C GLU A 242 -8.05 20.18 -36.72
N PRO A 243 -6.75 20.35 -36.33
CA PRO A 243 -5.57 19.54 -36.67
C PRO A 243 -4.62 19.21 -35.49
N CYS A 244 -3.62 18.41 -35.84
CA CYS A 244 -2.43 17.97 -35.11
C CYS A 244 -1.57 19.05 -34.41
N GLY A 245 -0.77 18.60 -33.45
CA GLY A 245 0.61 19.09 -33.24
C GLY A 245 0.96 19.39 -31.79
N GLY A 246 1.99 18.73 -31.25
CA GLY A 246 2.52 19.09 -29.93
C GLY A 246 3.41 18.04 -29.27
N LEU A 247 4.43 17.57 -29.99
CA LEU A 247 5.53 16.78 -29.46
C LEU A 247 6.34 17.64 -28.47
N LEU A 248 6.29 17.35 -27.16
CA LEU A 248 7.19 17.98 -26.18
C LEU A 248 8.40 17.08 -25.95
N GLN A 249 9.55 17.56 -26.44
CA GLN A 249 10.89 17.02 -26.15
C GLN A 249 11.30 17.32 -24.69
N PRO A 250 12.11 16.46 -24.07
CA PRO A 250 12.82 16.78 -22.83
C PRO A 250 14.09 17.61 -23.11
N GLY A 251 14.23 18.75 -22.43
CA GLY A 251 15.43 19.59 -22.47
C GLY A 251 16.62 18.98 -21.73
N PRO A 252 17.87 19.38 -22.05
CA PRO A 252 19.07 18.73 -21.54
C PRO A 252 19.55 19.27 -20.18
N THR A 253 20.19 18.36 -19.48
CA THR A 253 21.03 18.51 -18.28
C THR A 253 22.22 19.44 -18.50
N ALA A 254 22.49 20.33 -17.55
CA ALA A 254 23.79 20.99 -17.39
C ALA A 254 24.33 20.73 -15.97
N GLY A 255 25.53 20.16 -15.93
CA GLY A 255 26.35 19.96 -14.72
C GLY A 255 27.27 21.16 -14.43
N PRO A 256 28.27 21.00 -13.54
CA PRO A 256 28.50 21.95 -12.44
C PRO A 256 29.66 22.93 -12.67
N THR A 257 29.60 24.04 -11.92
CA THR A 257 30.73 24.91 -11.54
C THR A 257 30.62 25.06 -10.01
N GLY A 258 31.61 24.87 -9.15
CA GLY A 258 33.05 25.04 -9.27
C GLY A 258 33.44 26.38 -8.63
N GLY A 259 33.71 26.40 -7.32
CA GLY A 259 34.18 27.60 -6.60
C GLY A 259 34.17 27.44 -5.07
N ASP A 260 35.33 27.11 -4.51
CA ASP A 260 35.67 27.01 -3.08
C ASP A 260 35.73 28.37 -2.35
N ILE A 261 36.02 28.29 -1.03
CA ILE A 261 36.40 29.32 -0.03
C ILE A 261 35.19 29.72 0.85
N ASP A 262 35.09 29.41 2.15
CA ASP A 262 36.11 29.57 3.20
C ASP A 262 35.91 28.65 4.42
N SER A 263 37.02 28.40 5.10
CA SER A 263 37.18 27.56 6.29
C SER A 263 36.93 28.35 7.58
N ILE A 264 36.12 27.83 8.52
CA ILE A 264 36.29 28.09 9.96
C ILE A 264 36.02 26.80 10.75
N GLY A 265 37.08 26.28 11.37
CA GLY A 265 37.06 25.18 12.33
C GLY A 265 36.66 25.62 13.75
N PRO A 266 36.74 24.71 14.74
CA PRO A 266 35.73 24.55 15.78
C PRO A 266 36.01 25.35 17.05
N ALA A 267 34.96 25.85 17.71
CA ALA A 267 35.02 26.36 19.07
C ALA A 267 34.52 25.32 20.08
N ALA A 268 35.29 25.20 21.16
CA ALA A 268 35.30 24.13 22.13
C ALA A 268 34.09 24.09 23.09
N LEU A 269 33.88 22.87 23.61
CA LEU A 269 33.17 22.55 24.86
C LEU A 269 33.58 23.47 26.02
N PRO A 270 32.66 23.70 26.96
CA PRO A 270 33.01 23.69 28.38
C PRO A 270 32.30 22.57 29.15
N SER A 271 33.08 22.05 30.09
CA SER A 271 32.81 21.01 31.05
C SER A 271 31.90 21.49 32.19
N GLY A 272 30.98 20.62 32.63
CA GLY A 272 30.70 20.35 34.04
C GLY A 272 29.76 21.29 34.81
N ALA A 273 28.57 20.77 35.17
CA ALA A 273 27.94 20.97 36.48
C ALA A 273 26.78 19.96 36.65
N ARG A 274 27.03 18.83 37.32
CA ARG A 274 26.44 18.40 38.60
C ARG A 274 24.90 18.50 38.72
N LEU A 275 24.28 17.32 38.71
CA LEU A 275 22.99 17.02 39.35
C LEU A 275 23.08 17.24 40.88
N PRO A 276 21.94 17.58 41.52
CA PRO A 276 21.66 17.09 42.87
C PRO A 276 20.32 16.34 42.95
N CYS A 277 20.40 15.21 43.66
CA CYS A 277 19.38 14.47 44.44
C CYS A 277 17.99 14.21 43.84
#